data_AF-A0A401QC06-F1
#
_entry.id   AF-A0A401QC06-F1
#
_cell.length_a   1.000
_cell.length_b   1.000
_cell.length_c   1.000
_cell.angle_alpha   90.00
_cell.angle_beta   90.00
_cell.angle_gamma   90.00
#
_symmetry.space_group_name_H-M   'P 1'
#
loop_
_entity.id
_entity.type
_entity.pdbx_description
1 polymer ?
#
loop_
_entity_poly.entity_id
_entity_poly.type
_entity_poly.pdbx_seq_one_letter_code
_entity_poly.pdbx_strand_id
1 'polypeptide(L)'
;MSLLSSNTPEEDQRSYVFRAQTQEIKERGGNQTNGIDFFITQERIIFLDTQPILSPAVLDHLINNDRKLPPEYSLPHTYVEMQ
;
A
#
# COMPACT_ATOMS: atom_id res chain seq x y z
N MET A 1 8.84 -5.37 -4.71
CA MET A 1 8.34 -6.63 -5.30
C MET A 1 8.49 -6.70 -6.83
N SER A 2 8.31 -5.60 -7.55
CA SER A 2 8.35 -5.56 -9.04
C SER A 2 9.64 -6.11 -9.66
N LEU A 3 10.81 -5.67 -9.17
CA LEU A 3 12.12 -6.11 -9.67
C LEU A 3 12.45 -7.59 -9.41
N LEU A 4 11.76 -8.22 -8.46
CA LEU A 4 11.93 -9.64 -8.16
C LEU A 4 10.94 -10.54 -8.93
N SER A 5 9.90 -9.94 -9.51
CA SER A 5 8.77 -10.68 -10.07
C SER A 5 8.76 -10.63 -11.59
N SER A 6 8.79 -9.44 -12.21
CA SER A 6 8.69 -9.34 -13.68
C SER A 6 9.29 -8.08 -14.31
N ASN A 7 9.92 -7.19 -13.53
CA ASN A 7 10.52 -5.97 -14.06
C ASN A 7 12.05 -5.98 -13.90
N THR A 8 12.75 -5.24 -14.76
CA THR A 8 14.20 -5.01 -14.61
C THR A 8 14.52 -3.55 -14.22
N PRO A 9 15.74 -3.25 -13.71
CA PRO A 9 16.13 -1.91 -13.29
C PRO A 9 16.12 -0.85 -14.40
N GLU A 10 16.23 -1.27 -15.67
CA GLU A 10 16.25 -0.39 -16.84
C GLU A 10 14.85 0.09 -17.25
N GLU A 11 13.79 -0.57 -16.77
CA GLU A 11 12.41 -0.20 -17.07
C GLU A 11 11.98 1.06 -16.32
N ASP A 12 11.10 1.85 -16.95
CA ASP A 12 10.43 2.98 -16.30
C ASP A 12 9.58 2.46 -15.12
N GLN A 13 9.63 3.17 -13.98
CA GLN A 13 8.85 2.84 -12.79
C GLN A 13 7.34 2.79 -13.05
N ARG A 14 6.84 3.48 -14.08
CA ARG A 14 5.43 3.43 -14.50
C ARG A 14 5.03 2.06 -15.05
N SER A 15 5.99 1.26 -15.49
CA SER A 15 5.79 -0.10 -16.01
C SER A 15 5.86 -1.17 -14.92
N TYR A 16 6.18 -0.79 -13.68
CA TYR A 16 6.30 -1.75 -12.58
C TYR A 16 4.95 -2.40 -12.27
N VAL A 17 4.96 -3.72 -12.11
CA VAL A 17 3.75 -4.51 -11.80
C VAL A 17 3.12 -4.08 -10.47
N PHE A 18 3.95 -3.77 -9.46
CA PHE A 18 3.53 -3.07 -8.25
C PHE A 18 3.91 -1.59 -8.37
N ARG A 19 2.93 -0.70 -8.26
CA ARG A 19 3.12 0.75 -8.47
C ARG A 19 3.99 1.34 -7.37
N ALA A 20 5.08 1.99 -7.77
CA ALA A 20 5.92 2.77 -6.86
C ALA A 20 5.29 4.14 -6.53
N GLN A 21 5.70 4.74 -5.42
CA GLN A 21 5.30 6.10 -5.04
C GLN A 21 5.77 7.12 -6.10
N THR A 22 4.83 7.95 -6.55
CA THR A 22 5.14 9.13 -7.38
C THR A 22 5.79 10.23 -6.54
N GLN A 23 6.43 11.20 -7.21
CA GLN A 23 7.02 12.37 -6.54
C GLN A 23 5.97 13.18 -5.76
N GLU A 24 4.80 13.40 -6.34
CA GLU A 24 3.67 14.10 -5.70
C GLU A 24 3.27 13.45 -4.37
N ILE A 25 3.21 12.11 -4.33
CA ILE A 25 2.84 11.36 -3.11
C ILE A 25 3.90 11.53 -2.02
N LYS A 26 5.18 11.56 -2.39
CA LYS A 26 6.28 11.77 -1.44
C LYS A 26 6.20 13.16 -0.82
N GLU A 27 5.92 14.18 -1.62
CA GLU A 27 5.85 15.58 -1.16
C GLU A 27 4.70 15.81 -0.17
N ARG A 28 3.60 15.07 -0.30
CA ARG A 28 2.48 15.11 0.67
C ARG A 28 2.57 14.09 1.81
N GLY A 29 3.63 13.26 1.85
CA GLY A 29 3.79 12.22 2.88
C GLY A 29 2.77 11.08 2.83
N GLY A 30 2.24 10.74 1.65
CA GLY A 30 1.22 9.69 1.48
C GLY A 30 1.79 8.29 1.23
N ASN A 31 0.92 7.27 1.28
CA ASN A 31 1.22 5.91 0.79
C ASN A 31 0.73 5.70 -0.65
N GLN A 32 1.23 4.64 -1.30
CA GLN A 32 0.83 4.27 -2.67
C GLN A 32 0.03 2.97 -2.70
N THR A 33 0.47 1.94 -1.97
CA THR A 33 -0.23 0.66 -1.86
C THR A 33 -1.37 0.76 -0.85
N ASN A 34 -2.56 0.31 -1.23
CA ASN A 34 -3.77 0.26 -0.39
C ASN A 34 -4.35 -1.17 -0.46
N GLY A 35 -4.50 -1.84 0.68
CA GLY A 35 -4.87 -3.26 0.72
C GLY A 35 -3.70 -4.20 0.39
N ILE A 36 -4.00 -5.28 -0.34
CA ILE A 36 -3.04 -6.31 -0.75
C ILE A 36 -3.15 -6.51 -2.25
N ASP A 37 -2.07 -6.25 -2.98
CA ASP A 37 -1.95 -6.52 -4.40
C ASP A 37 -1.45 -7.95 -4.64
N PHE A 38 -1.91 -8.57 -5.72
CA PHE A 38 -1.60 -9.95 -6.09
C PHE A 38 -0.97 -10.01 -7.48
N PHE A 39 0.15 -10.72 -7.61
CA PHE A 39 0.79 -10.99 -8.90
C PHE A 39 1.32 -12.42 -8.96
N ILE A 40 1.23 -13.05 -10.13
CA ILE A 40 1.78 -14.38 -10.39
C ILE A 40 2.71 -14.35 -11.59
N THR A 41 3.92 -14.86 -11.42
CA THR A 41 4.93 -14.92 -12.50
C THR A 41 4.69 -16.11 -13.43
N GLN A 42 5.42 -16.17 -14.54
CA GLN A 42 5.37 -17.30 -15.49
C GLN A 42 5.86 -18.61 -14.85
N GLU A 43 6.79 -18.51 -13.90
CA GLU A 43 7.33 -19.59 -13.08
C GLU A 43 6.37 -20.04 -11.98
N ARG A 44 5.13 -19.52 -11.96
CA ARG A 44 4.08 -19.83 -10.98
C ARG A 44 4.43 -19.42 -9.55
N ILE A 45 5.23 -18.38 -9.39
CA ILE A 45 5.55 -17.79 -8.09
C ILE A 45 4.52 -16.70 -7.79
N ILE A 46 3.93 -16.74 -6.60
CA ILE A 46 2.97 -15.74 -6.12
C ILE A 46 3.72 -14.65 -5.36
N PHE A 47 3.44 -13.40 -5.70
CA PHE A 47 3.90 -12.20 -5.01
C PHE A 47 2.70 -11.45 -4.43
N LEU A 48 2.85 -11.01 -3.19
CA LEU A 48 1.89 -10.16 -2.49
C LEU A 48 2.60 -8.85 -2.10
N ASP A 49 2.03 -7.71 -2.48
CA ASP A 49 2.47 -6.40 -1.99
C ASP A 49 1.38 -5.83 -1.09
N THR A 50 1.76 -5.25 0.05
CA THR A 50 0.80 -4.91 1.10
C THR A 50 0.84 -3.43 1.43
N GLN A 51 -0.28 -2.93 1.94
CA GLN A 51 -0.34 -1.61 2.55
C GLN A 51 0.70 -1.48 3.69
N PRO A 52 1.18 -0.25 3.96
CA PRO A 52 2.11 0.00 5.04
C PRO A 52 1.48 -0.23 6.42
N ILE A 53 2.22 -0.93 7.28
CA ILE A 53 1.85 -1.20 8.66
C ILE A 53 2.10 0.06 9.51
N LEU A 54 1.17 0.39 10.42
CA LEU A 54 1.24 1.58 11.30
C LEU A 54 1.44 2.90 10.53
N SER A 55 0.81 3.03 9.36
CA SER A 55 1.00 4.19 8.49
C SER A 55 0.27 5.44 8.99
N PRO A 56 0.97 6.58 9.20
CA PRO A 56 0.33 7.85 9.52
C PRO A 56 -0.60 8.35 8.40
N ALA A 57 -0.30 8.06 7.13
CA ALA A 57 -1.14 8.45 6.00
C ALA A 57 -2.48 7.72 6.00
N VAL A 58 -2.48 6.43 6.36
CA VAL A 58 -3.70 5.63 6.52
C VAL A 58 -4.53 6.15 7.69
N LEU A 59 -3.88 6.46 8.82
CA LEU A 59 -4.55 7.02 9.99
C LEU A 59 -5.16 8.40 9.70
N ASP A 60 -4.43 9.29 9.02
CA ASP A 60 -4.92 10.60 8.63
C ASP A 60 -6.14 10.49 7.70
N HIS A 61 -6.09 9.57 6.72
CA HIS A 61 -7.24 9.30 5.86
C HIS A 61 -8.44 8.80 6.66
N LEU A 62 -8.24 7.90 7.62
CA LEU A 62 -9.29 7.36 8.48
C LEU A 62 -9.97 8.46 9.32
N ILE A 63 -9.19 9.39 9.88
CA ILE A 63 -9.70 10.52 10.66
C ILE A 63 -10.52 11.47 9.79
N ASN A 64 -10.03 11.78 8.58
CA ASN A 64 -10.59 12.84 7.76
C ASN A 64 -11.73 12.37 6.83
N ASN A 65 -11.73 11.10 6.41
CA ASN A 65 -12.61 10.59 5.35
C ASN A 65 -13.53 9.44 5.81
N ASP A 66 -13.04 8.51 6.64
CA ASP A 66 -13.80 7.32 7.05
C ASP A 66 -14.42 7.47 8.44
N ARG A 67 -15.68 7.95 8.47
CA ARG A 67 -16.40 8.22 9.72
C ARG A 67 -16.96 6.98 10.42
N LYS A 68 -16.81 5.78 9.87
CA LYS A 68 -17.40 4.55 10.41
C LYS A 68 -16.29 3.54 10.74
N LEU A 69 -15.88 3.55 12.00
CA LEU A 69 -15.10 2.46 12.56
C LEU A 69 -16.00 1.24 12.76
N PRO A 70 -15.46 0.01 12.65
CA PRO A 70 -16.15 -1.18 13.12
C PRO A 70 -16.52 -1.03 14.60
N PRO A 71 -17.65 -1.59 15.06
CA PRO A 71 -18.16 -1.36 16.40
C PRO A 71 -17.24 -1.89 17.52
N GLU A 72 -16.30 -2.78 17.19
CA GLU A 72 -15.31 -3.28 18.14
C GLU A 72 -14.22 -2.23 18.46
N TYR A 73 -14.09 -1.17 17.67
CA TYR A 73 -13.05 -0.15 17.81
C TYR A 73 -13.63 1.23 18.13
N SER A 74 -13.19 1.80 19.25
CA SER A 74 -13.59 3.15 19.66
C SER A 74 -12.71 4.26 19.08
N LEU A 75 -11.46 3.94 18.73
CA LEU A 75 -10.46 4.92 18.31
C LEU A 75 -9.78 4.49 17.00
N PRO A 76 -9.56 5.43 16.05
CA PRO A 76 -8.91 5.13 14.76
C PRO A 76 -7.52 4.50 14.88
N HIS A 77 -6.71 4.93 15.85
CA HIS A 77 -5.34 4.41 16.02
C HIS A 77 -5.33 2.95 16.46
N THR A 78 -6.23 2.54 17.36
CA THR A 78 -6.38 1.14 17.78
C THR A 78 -6.83 0.26 16.62
N TYR A 79 -7.66 0.79 15.73
CA TYR A 79 -8.07 0.05 14.53
C TYR A 79 -6.89 -0.14 13.56
N VAL A 80 -6.09 0.91 13.31
CA VAL A 80 -4.90 0.84 12.44
C VAL A 80 -3.82 -0.09 13.01
N GLU A 81 -3.68 -0.18 14.33
CA GLU A 81 -2.75 -1.11 14.99
C GLU A 81 -3.11 -2.60 14.78
N MET A 82 -4.38 -2.90 14.50
CA MET A 82 -4.88 -4.27 14.32
C MET A 82 -4.94 -4.73 12.86
N GLN A 83 -4.69 -3.83 11.90
CA GLN A 83 -4.64 -4.14 10.46
C GLN A 83 -3.33 -4.82 10.07
#